data_AF-A0A151SJT6-F1
#
_entry.id   AF-A0A151SJT6-F1
#
_cell.length_a   1.000
_cell.length_b   1.000
_cell.length_c   1.000
_cell.angle_alpha   90.00
_cell.angle_beta   90.00
_cell.angle_gamma   90.00
#
_symmetry.space_group_name_H-M   'P 1'
#
loop_
_entity.id
_entity.type
_entity.pdbx_description
1 polymer ?
#
loop_
_entity_poly.entity_id
_entity_poly.type
_entity_poly.pdbx_seq_one_letter_code
_entity_poly.pdbx_strand_id
1 'polypeptide(L)' 'MCDASNYALGAVLAQRVDKSPRVIYYASRTLDVAQANYTTTEKELLAIVFALDKF' A
#
# COMPACT_ATOMS: atom_id res chain seq x y z
N MET A 1 1.69 -6.34 3.08
CA MET A 1 1.78 -6.27 1.60
C MET A 1 1.29 -4.90 1.16
N CYS A 2 1.82 -4.35 0.08
CA CYS A 2 1.35 -3.10 -0.51
C CYS A 2 1.49 -3.17 -2.03
N ASP A 3 0.71 -2.36 -2.73
CA ASP A 3 0.66 -2.29 -4.19
C ASP A 3 0.21 -0.89 -4.62
N ALA A 4 0.62 -0.47 -5.80
CA ALA A 4 0.18 0.78 -6.39
C ALA A 4 -0.48 0.58 -7.77
N SER A 5 -1.53 1.35 -8.01
CA SER A 5 -2.15 1.49 -9.32
C SER A 5 -1.92 2.89 -9.88
N ASN A 6 -2.46 3.15 -11.08
CA ASN A 6 -2.45 4.50 -11.65
C ASN A 6 -3.30 5.51 -10.87
N TYR A 7 -4.17 5.06 -9.95
CA TYR A 7 -5.16 5.93 -9.28
C TYR A 7 -5.07 5.90 -7.76
N ALA A 8 -4.57 4.81 -7.17
CA ALA A 8 -4.59 4.60 -5.73
C ALA A 8 -3.45 3.68 -5.28
N LEU A 9 -3.12 3.81 -3.99
CA LEU A 9 -2.24 2.93 -3.23
C LEU A 9 -3.09 1.99 -2.39
N GLY A 10 -2.63 0.76 -2.23
CA GLY A 10 -3.24 -0.24 -1.36
C GLY A 10 -2.20 -0.85 -0.42
N ALA A 11 -2.62 -1.16 0.81
CA ALA A 11 -1.81 -1.85 1.79
C ALA A 11 -2.66 -2.81 2.65
N VAL A 12 -2.07 -3.93 3.04
CA VAL A 12 -2.67 -4.97 3.87
C VAL A 12 -1.71 -5.29 5.01
N LEU A 13 -2.18 -5.11 6.24
CA LEU A 13 -1.53 -5.58 7.45
C LEU A 13 -2.04 -6.98 7.77
N ALA A 14 -1.13 -7.95 7.81
CA ALA A 14 -1.43 -9.32 8.21
C ALA A 14 -0.38 -9.80 9.19
N GLN A 15 -0.80 -10.61 10.17
CA GLN A 15 0.10 -11.32 11.07
C GLN A 15 -0.03 -12.83 10.87
N ARG A 16 1.00 -13.57 11.24
CA ARG A 16 0.99 -15.02 11.12
C ARG A 16 0.31 -15.63 12.34
N VAL A 17 -0.75 -16.39 12.12
CA VAL A 17 -1.44 -17.20 13.12
C VAL A 17 -1.46 -18.65 12.63
N ASP A 18 -0.97 -19.58 13.45
CA ASP A 18 -0.89 -21.01 13.14
C ASP A 18 -0.31 -21.32 11.75
N LYS A 19 0.79 -20.63 11.45
CA LYS A 19 1.55 -20.69 10.19
C LYS A 19 0.91 -20.00 8.99
N SER A 20 -0.34 -19.53 9.09
CA SER A 20 -1.05 -18.84 8.00
C SER A 20 -1.10 -17.32 8.21
N PRO A 21 -1.00 -16.49 7.17
CA PRO A 21 -1.23 -15.06 7.29
C PRO A 21 -2.72 -14.80 7.52
N ARG A 22 -3.05 -14.12 8.63
CA ARG A 22 -4.38 -13.61 8.95
C ARG A 22 -4.38 -12.11 8.79
N VAL A 23 -5.26 -11.61 7.93
CA VAL A 23 -5.40 -10.16 7.71
C VAL A 23 -6.01 -9.50 8.94
N ILE A 24 -5.41 -8.38 9.33
CA ILE A 24 -5.84 -7.55 10.46
C ILE A 24 -6.51 -6.29 9.93
N TYR A 25 -5.94 -5.67 8.89
CA TYR A 25 -6.44 -4.42 8.36
C TYR A 25 -6.11 -4.22 6.88
N TYR A 26 -7.03 -3.57 6.16
CA TYR A 26 -6.86 -3.09 4.79
C TYR A 26 -6.86 -1.57 4.78
N ALA A 27 -5.84 -0.97 4.16
CA ALA A 27 -5.73 0.46 3.94
C ALA A 27 -5.63 0.77 2.46
N SER A 28 -6.26 1.86 2.03
CA SER A 28 -6.08 2.39 0.68
C SER A 28 -6.20 3.92 0.68
N ARG A 29 -5.59 4.56 -0.31
CA ARG A 29 -5.63 6.00 -0.51
C ARG A 29 -5.51 6.32 -2.00
N THR A 30 -6.36 7.20 -2.52
CA THR A 30 -6.22 7.72 -3.89
C THR A 30 -4.99 8.63 -4.00
N LEU A 31 -4.34 8.59 -5.16
CA LEU A 31 -3.23 9.49 -5.47
C LEU A 31 -3.75 10.92 -5.67
N ASP A 32 -2.96 11.90 -5.26
CA ASP A 32 -3.17 13.28 -5.70
C ASP A 32 -2.64 13.50 -7.12
N VAL A 33 -2.87 14.71 -7.66
CA VAL A 33 -2.50 15.06 -9.04
C VAL A 33 -0.99 14.95 -9.27
N ALA A 34 -0.17 15.27 -8.27
CA ALA A 34 1.29 15.17 -8.41
C ALA A 34 1.74 13.71 -8.39
N GLN A 35 1.22 12.94 -7.44
CA GLN A 35 1.55 11.51 -7.27
C GLN A 35 1.05 10.66 -8.45
N ALA A 36 -0.05 11.04 -9.10
CA ALA A 36 -0.54 10.36 -10.29
C ALA A 36 0.47 10.38 -11.45
N ASN A 37 1.33 11.39 -11.50
CA ASN A 37 2.38 11.55 -12.52
C ASN A 37 3.69 10.81 -12.21
N TYR A 38 3.81 10.20 -11.03
CA TYR A 38 4.98 9.40 -10.67
C TYR A 38 5.15 8.19 -11.60
N THR A 39 6.40 7.80 -11.80
CA THR A 39 6.77 6.55 -12.47
C THR A 39 6.23 5.35 -11.69
N THR A 40 6.13 4.19 -12.34
CA THR A 40 5.66 2.96 -11.68
C THR A 40 6.49 2.65 -10.43
N THR A 41 7.82 2.73 -10.51
CA THR A 41 8.72 2.48 -9.38
C THR A 41 8.51 3.44 -8.21
N GLU A 42 8.30 4.73 -8.50
CA GLU A 42 8.02 5.73 -7.46
C GLU A 42 6.65 5.50 -6.81
N LYS A 43 5.64 5.06 -7.57
CA LYS A 43 4.33 4.70 -7.03
C LYS A 43 4.40 3.48 -6.11
N GLU A 44 5.16 2.45 -6.49
CA GLU A 44 5.40 1.29 -5.62
C GLU A 44 6.13 1.68 -4.33
N LEU A 45 7.16 2.53 -4.44
CA LEU A 45 7.86 3.04 -3.25
C LEU A 45 6.91 3.86 -2.36
N LEU A 46 6.05 4.68 -2.96
CA LEU A 46 5.04 5.44 -2.23
C LEU A 46 4.02 4.52 -1.55
N ALA A 47 3.65 3.38 -2.14
CA ALA A 47 2.80 2.38 -1.49
C ALA A 47 3.47 1.79 -0.23
N ILE A 48 4.78 1.56 -0.26
CA ILE A 48 5.56 1.11 0.91
C ILE A 48 5.55 2.18 1.99
N VAL A 49 5.86 3.44 1.64
CA VAL A 49 5.87 4.56 2.60
C VAL A 49 4.48 4.76 3.20
N PHE A 50 3.42 4.71 2.38
CA PHE A 50 2.03 4.78 2.84
C PHE A 50 1.68 3.65 3.81
N ALA A 51 2.10 2.41 3.52
CA ALA A 51 1.86 1.29 4.41
C ALA A 51 2.56 1.45 5.77
N LEU A 52 3.79 1.98 5.79
CA LEU A 52 4.56 2.24 7.01
C LEU A 52 4.02 3.41 7.84
N ASP A 53 3.49 4.45 7.19
CA ASP A 53 2.86 5.59 7.88
C ASP A 53 1.50 5.22 8.48
N LYS A 54 0.78 4.29 7.83
CA LYS A 54 -0.58 3.93 8.22
C LYS A 54 -0.67 2.89 9.34
N PHE A 55 0.33 2.03 9.51
CA PHE A 55 0.36 0.89 10.43
C PHE A 55 1.47 1.00 11.45
#